data_AF-A0A9E2AWD1-F1
#
_entry.id   AF-A0A9E2AWD1-F1
#
_cell.length_a   1.000
_cell.length_b   1.000
_cell.length_c   1.000
_cell.angle_alpha   90.00
_cell.angle_beta   90.00
_cell.angle_gamma   90.00
#
_symmetry.space_group_name_H-M   'P 1'
#
loop_
_entity.id
_entity.type
_entity.pdbx_description
1 polymer ?
#
loop_
_entity_poly.entity_id
_entity_poly.type
_entity_poly.pdbx_seq_one_letter_code
_entity_poly.pdbx_strand_id
1 'polypeptide(L)'
;MGLLTVGVFGTSRKKQEKRVPIHPDQLDWIDDEIRGHLFFEAGYGLQFGMNDTELAKLSGGVLSRQELFQRCNIALLAKPVQEDFDDMKEGTIHWGWPHCVQQKGITQTAIDRKLTLIAWEAMHRWSAHGDWQMHIFQNNNEIAGYAGVH
;
A
#
# COMPACT_ATOMS: atom_id res chain seq x y z
N MET A 1 20.17 -3.54 -12.28
CA MET A 1 19.38 -3.72 -11.03
C MET A 1 18.08 -4.38 -11.42
N GLY A 2 17.66 -5.45 -10.73
CA GLY A 2 16.37 -6.09 -10.98
C GLY A 2 15.22 -5.31 -10.34
N LEU A 3 13.99 -5.58 -10.79
CA LEU A 3 12.78 -5.01 -10.20
C LEU A 3 12.61 -5.47 -8.74
N LEU A 4 12.16 -4.55 -7.89
CA LEU A 4 11.86 -4.83 -6.48
C LEU A 4 10.54 -5.60 -6.34
N THR A 5 10.42 -6.42 -5.30
CA THR A 5 9.16 -7.12 -4.99
C THR A 5 8.27 -6.26 -4.09
N VAL A 6 6.97 -6.26 -4.38
CA VAL A 6 5.97 -5.47 -3.66
C VAL A 6 5.00 -6.41 -2.96
N GLY A 7 4.89 -6.27 -1.64
CA GLY A 7 3.85 -6.91 -0.86
C GLY A 7 2.62 -6.02 -0.80
N VAL A 8 1.50 -6.51 -1.33
CA VAL A 8 0.24 -5.79 -1.45
C VAL A 8 -0.72 -6.28 -0.36
N PHE A 9 -0.89 -5.44 0.66
CA PHE A 9 -1.68 -5.79 1.84
C PHE A 9 -3.16 -5.47 1.61
N GLY A 10 -4.03 -6.46 1.86
CA GLY A 10 -5.48 -6.34 1.73
C GLY A 10 -6.18 -6.11 3.06
N THR A 11 -5.51 -6.42 4.17
CA THR A 11 -6.01 -6.22 5.52
C THR A 11 -5.22 -5.13 6.26
N SER A 12 -5.85 -4.52 7.26
CA SER A 12 -5.23 -3.56 8.16
C SER A 12 -5.58 -3.90 9.59
N ARG A 13 -4.62 -3.72 10.50
CA ARG A 13 -4.86 -3.80 11.95
C ARG A 13 -5.68 -2.63 12.47
N LYS A 14 -5.85 -1.57 11.67
CA LYS A 14 -6.75 -0.46 11.99
C LYS A 14 -8.21 -0.91 11.88
N LYS A 15 -8.94 -0.78 12.97
CA LYS A 15 -10.36 -1.12 13.05
C LYS A 15 -11.15 -0.44 11.92
N GLN A 16 -12.02 -1.22 11.25
CA GLN A 16 -12.92 -0.78 10.17
C GLN A 16 -12.26 -0.23 8.90
N GLU A 17 -10.94 -0.42 8.74
CA GLU A 17 -10.30 -0.12 7.47
C GLU A 17 -10.61 -1.20 6.44
N LYS A 18 -11.27 -0.82 5.35
CA LYS A 18 -11.69 -1.73 4.26
C LYS A 18 -11.06 -1.40 2.92
N ARG A 19 -10.33 -0.29 2.80
CA ARG A 19 -9.69 0.11 1.55
C ARG A 19 -8.53 -0.81 1.25
N VAL A 20 -8.35 -1.11 -0.03
CA VAL A 20 -7.18 -1.83 -0.56
C VAL A 20 -6.42 -0.93 -1.54
N PRO A 21 -5.11 -1.11 -1.68
CA PRO A 21 -4.28 -0.24 -2.53
C PRO A 21 -4.51 -0.44 -4.03
N ILE A 22 -4.97 -1.62 -4.46
CA ILE A 22 -5.18 -1.97 -5.87
C ILE A 22 -6.50 -2.73 -5.98
N HIS A 23 -7.41 -2.29 -6.84
CA HIS A 23 -8.61 -3.07 -7.12
C HIS A 23 -8.23 -4.29 -7.98
N PRO A 24 -8.66 -5.53 -7.68
CA PRO A 24 -8.28 -6.71 -8.48
C PRO A 24 -8.61 -6.60 -9.98
N ASP A 25 -9.74 -5.98 -10.32
CA ASP A 25 -10.13 -5.72 -11.73
C ASP A 25 -9.25 -4.69 -12.46
N GLN A 26 -8.31 -4.04 -11.77
CA GLN A 26 -7.36 -3.09 -12.38
C GLN A 26 -5.98 -3.70 -12.57
N LEU A 27 -5.79 -5.00 -12.27
CA LEU A 27 -4.49 -5.64 -12.46
C LEU A 27 -4.06 -5.60 -13.93
N ASP A 28 -4.97 -5.81 -14.87
CA ASP A 28 -4.68 -5.74 -16.30
C ASP A 28 -4.23 -4.35 -16.80
N TRP A 29 -4.37 -3.30 -15.99
CA TRP A 29 -3.82 -1.97 -16.28
C TRP A 29 -2.32 -1.86 -15.96
N ILE A 30 -1.78 -2.85 -15.25
CA ILE A 30 -0.38 -2.92 -14.84
C ILE A 30 0.34 -3.88 -15.79
N ASP A 31 1.47 -3.44 -16.33
CA ASP A 31 2.30 -4.26 -17.23
C ASP A 31 2.64 -5.63 -16.61
N ASP A 32 2.60 -6.68 -17.42
CA ASP A 32 2.81 -8.08 -17.01
C ASP A 32 4.12 -8.27 -16.23
N GLU A 33 5.19 -7.62 -16.67
CA GLU A 33 6.50 -7.65 -16.00
C GLU A 33 6.39 -7.11 -14.57
N ILE A 34 5.68 -6.00 -14.36
CA ILE A 34 5.47 -5.41 -13.02
C ILE A 34 4.55 -6.30 -12.19
N ARG A 35 3.50 -6.85 -12.77
CA ARG A 35 2.57 -7.76 -12.09
C ARG A 35 3.26 -8.98 -11.51
N GLY A 36 4.24 -9.53 -12.24
CA GLY A 36 5.07 -10.65 -11.77
C GLY A 36 5.87 -10.35 -10.49
N HIS A 37 5.98 -9.09 -10.09
CA HIS A 37 6.66 -8.65 -8.87
C HIS A 37 5.70 -8.22 -7.74
N LEU A 38 4.38 -8.28 -7.97
CA LEU A 38 3.35 -8.00 -6.97
C LEU A 38 2.94 -9.30 -6.27
N PHE A 39 3.11 -9.36 -4.95
CA PHE A 39 2.65 -10.47 -4.12
C PHE A 39 1.52 -9.99 -3.22
N PHE A 40 0.37 -10.64 -3.31
CA PHE A 40 -0.83 -10.22 -2.59
C PHE A 40 -1.01 -10.98 -1.27
N GLU A 41 -1.62 -10.34 -0.29
CA GLU A 41 -1.97 -10.99 0.97
C GLU A 41 -3.03 -12.09 0.74
N ALA A 42 -2.90 -13.22 1.43
CA ALA A 42 -3.91 -14.29 1.37
C ALA A 42 -5.32 -13.75 1.64
N GLY A 43 -6.26 -14.09 0.76
CA GLY A 43 -7.64 -13.62 0.80
C GLY A 43 -7.88 -12.21 0.25
N TYR A 44 -6.89 -11.53 -0.34
CA TYR A 44 -7.00 -10.14 -0.82
C TYR A 44 -8.21 -9.91 -1.74
N GLY A 45 -8.41 -10.82 -2.70
CA GLY A 45 -9.43 -10.68 -3.73
C GLY A 45 -10.84 -11.09 -3.30
N LEU A 46 -11.01 -11.74 -2.14
CA LEU A 46 -12.25 -12.44 -1.79
C LEU A 46 -13.47 -11.50 -1.74
N GLN A 47 -13.29 -10.29 -1.22
CA GLN A 47 -14.36 -9.28 -1.18
C GLN A 47 -14.77 -8.75 -2.57
N PHE A 48 -13.95 -9.02 -3.59
CA PHE A 48 -14.18 -8.66 -4.99
C PHE A 48 -14.57 -9.88 -5.84
N GLY A 49 -14.79 -11.04 -5.22
CA GLY A 49 -15.15 -12.26 -5.93
C GLY A 49 -13.98 -12.95 -6.66
N MET A 50 -12.73 -12.58 -6.36
CA MET A 50 -11.53 -13.20 -6.93
C MET A 50 -10.80 -14.01 -5.85
N ASN A 51 -10.64 -15.32 -6.06
CA ASN A 51 -9.92 -16.16 -5.09
C ASN A 51 -8.39 -16.11 -5.29
N ASP A 52 -7.64 -16.60 -4.30
CA ASP A 52 -6.17 -16.56 -4.31
C ASP A 52 -5.55 -17.30 -5.50
N THR A 53 -6.19 -18.35 -6.02
CA THR A 53 -5.69 -19.09 -7.19
C THR A 53 -5.83 -18.27 -8.47
N GLU A 54 -6.90 -17.49 -8.60
CA GLU A 54 -7.10 -16.57 -9.73
C GLU A 54 -6.12 -15.40 -9.65
N LEU A 55 -6.00 -14.79 -8.46
CA LEU A 55 -5.09 -13.68 -8.22
C LEU A 55 -3.62 -14.06 -8.46
N ALA A 56 -3.21 -15.27 -8.06
CA ALA A 56 -1.86 -15.77 -8.28
C ALA A 56 -1.51 -15.99 -9.76
N LYS A 57 -2.50 -16.25 -10.64
CA LYS A 57 -2.25 -16.36 -12.09
C LYS A 57 -1.99 -15.01 -12.75
N LEU A 58 -2.44 -13.92 -12.11
CA LEU A 58 -2.36 -12.56 -12.63
C LEU A 58 -1.24 -11.74 -11.98
N SER A 59 -0.44 -12.34 -11.09
CA SER A 59 0.54 -11.63 -10.27
C SER A 59 1.76 -12.49 -9.93
N GLY A 60 2.70 -11.97 -9.13
CA GLY A 60 3.82 -12.73 -8.59
C GLY A 60 3.40 -13.82 -7.60
N GLY A 61 2.18 -13.76 -7.08
CA GLY A 61 1.57 -14.80 -6.27
C GLY A 61 0.84 -14.25 -5.05
N VAL A 62 0.48 -15.17 -4.15
CA VAL A 62 -0.21 -14.87 -2.90
C VAL A 62 0.62 -15.40 -1.73
N LEU A 63 0.76 -14.60 -0.68
CA LEU A 63 1.56 -14.91 0.51
C LEU A 63 0.78 -14.54 1.78
N SER A 64 1.15 -15.15 2.91
CA SER A 64 0.66 -14.69 4.20
C SER A 64 1.18 -13.29 4.53
N ARG A 65 0.49 -12.55 5.39
CA ARG A 65 0.90 -11.21 5.85
C ARG A 65 2.35 -11.18 6.36
N GLN A 66 2.73 -12.20 7.14
CA GLN A 66 4.07 -12.32 7.71
C GLN A 66 5.12 -12.52 6.60
N GLU A 67 4.83 -13.38 5.63
CA GLU A 67 5.73 -13.59 4.49
C GLU A 67 5.88 -12.34 3.63
N LEU A 68 4.82 -11.53 3.47
CA LEU A 68 4.93 -10.25 2.76
C LEU A 68 5.97 -9.34 3.41
N PHE A 69 5.91 -9.14 4.73
CA PHE A 69 6.89 -8.33 5.46
C PHE A 69 8.31 -8.90 5.38
N GLN A 70 8.45 -10.23 5.43
CA GLN A 70 9.76 -10.88 5.41
C GLN A 70 10.40 -10.89 4.02
N ARG A 71 9.61 -11.14 2.96
CA ARG A 71 10.12 -11.44 1.61
C ARG A 71 10.15 -10.21 0.71
N CYS A 72 9.18 -9.31 0.82
CA CYS A 72 9.05 -8.20 -0.11
C CYS A 72 10.03 -7.06 0.22
N ASN A 73 10.40 -6.27 -0.78
CA ASN A 73 11.19 -5.05 -0.58
C ASN A 73 10.30 -3.85 -0.21
N ILE A 74 9.09 -3.82 -0.79
CA ILE A 74 8.12 -2.75 -0.61
C ILE A 74 6.90 -3.31 0.14
N ALA A 75 6.45 -2.60 1.17
CA ALA A 75 5.19 -2.84 1.85
C ALA A 75 4.15 -1.81 1.37
N LEU A 76 3.31 -2.21 0.41
CA LEU A 76 2.18 -1.42 -0.09
C LEU A 76 0.98 -1.64 0.82
N LEU A 77 0.91 -0.83 1.87
CA LEU A 77 -0.07 -0.92 2.95
C LEU A 77 -0.70 0.46 3.19
N ALA A 78 -1.96 0.62 2.81
CA ALA A 78 -2.61 1.93 2.76
C ALA A 78 -2.62 2.65 4.13
N LYS A 79 -3.06 1.98 5.19
CA LYS A 79 -3.17 2.56 6.55
C LYS A 79 -2.44 1.66 7.54
N PRO A 80 -1.11 1.83 7.69
CA PRO A 80 -0.34 1.10 8.69
C PRO A 80 -0.66 1.59 10.11
N VAL A 81 -0.41 0.74 11.09
CA VAL A 81 -0.30 1.08 12.52
C VAL A 81 1.10 0.78 13.03
N GLN A 82 1.39 1.10 14.29
CA GLN A 82 2.72 0.89 14.89
C GLN A 82 3.20 -0.56 14.72
N GLU A 83 2.35 -1.54 14.99
CA GLU A 83 2.71 -2.96 14.92
C GLU A 83 3.12 -3.37 13.48
N ASP A 84 2.56 -2.72 12.45
CA ASP A 84 2.97 -3.00 11.06
C ASP A 84 4.39 -2.51 10.78
N PHE A 85 4.79 -1.37 11.36
CA PHE A 85 6.16 -0.86 11.25
C PHE A 85 7.15 -1.74 12.02
N ASP A 86 6.73 -2.31 13.15
CA ASP A 86 7.57 -3.20 13.95
C ASP A 86 7.84 -4.54 13.23
N ASP A 87 6.92 -4.97 12.36
CA ASP A 87 7.07 -6.16 11.50
C ASP A 87 7.93 -5.92 10.26
N MET A 88 8.13 -4.66 9.82
CA MET A 88 8.97 -4.34 8.67
C MET A 88 10.45 -4.58 8.96
N LYS A 89 11.13 -5.30 8.07
CA LYS A 89 12.59 -5.49 8.14
C LYS A 89 13.34 -4.18 7.83
N GLU A 90 14.59 -4.10 8.30
CA GLU A 90 15.48 -2.97 8.00
C GLU A 90 15.56 -2.72 6.48
N GLY A 91 15.48 -1.46 6.08
CA GLY A 91 15.53 -1.05 4.67
C GLY A 91 14.25 -1.29 3.87
N THR A 92 13.14 -1.72 4.49
CA THR A 92 11.84 -1.83 3.79
C THR A 92 11.38 -0.46 3.29
N ILE A 93 10.76 -0.44 2.10
CA ILE A 93 10.06 0.74 1.58
C ILE A 93 8.59 0.63 1.97
N HIS A 94 8.09 1.52 2.82
CA HIS A 94 6.65 1.61 3.07
C HIS A 94 6.00 2.55 2.05
N TRP A 95 4.89 2.12 1.45
CA TRP A 95 4.13 2.91 0.49
C TRP A 95 2.64 2.94 0.91
N GLY A 96 2.21 4.09 1.42
CA GLY A 96 0.91 4.23 2.10
C GLY A 96 0.79 5.57 2.82
N TRP A 97 -0.16 5.70 3.75
CA TRP A 97 -0.30 6.90 4.61
C TRP A 97 0.33 6.71 6.00
N PRO A 98 1.66 6.91 6.19
CA PRO A 98 2.31 6.70 7.48
C PRO A 98 1.94 7.76 8.54
N HIS A 99 1.59 8.99 8.13
CA HIS A 99 1.24 10.10 9.01
C HIS A 99 2.30 10.41 10.07
N CYS A 100 3.58 10.41 9.65
CA CYS A 100 4.75 10.55 10.53
C CYS A 100 4.70 11.79 11.45
N VAL A 101 4.18 12.91 10.96
CA VAL A 101 4.07 14.17 11.73
C VAL A 101 3.23 13.98 13.00
N GLN A 102 2.21 13.11 12.95
CA GLN A 102 1.29 12.87 14.06
C GLN A 102 1.70 11.65 14.90
N GLN A 103 2.52 10.75 14.35
CA GLN A 103 2.84 9.45 14.95
C GLN A 103 4.33 9.33 15.26
N LYS A 104 4.72 9.78 16.47
CA LYS A 104 6.12 9.74 16.92
C LYS A 104 6.72 8.32 16.89
N GLY A 105 5.95 7.31 17.31
CA GLY A 105 6.40 5.91 17.30
C GLY A 105 6.77 5.42 15.91
N ILE A 106 5.86 5.59 14.94
CA ILE A 106 6.08 5.24 13.54
C ILE A 106 7.32 5.95 12.98
N THR A 107 7.45 7.24 13.24
CA THR A 107 8.60 8.04 12.80
C THR A 107 9.91 7.49 13.38
N GLN A 108 9.93 7.17 14.68
CA GLN A 108 11.11 6.63 15.33
C GLN A 108 11.47 5.24 14.77
N THR A 109 10.51 4.33 14.64
CA THR A 109 10.74 3.00 14.05
C THR A 109 11.27 3.11 12.61
N ALA A 110 10.73 4.03 11.81
CA ALA A 110 11.19 4.25 10.45
C ALA A 110 12.65 4.72 10.39
N ILE A 111 13.06 5.60 11.31
CA ILE A 111 14.46 6.04 11.44
C ILE A 111 15.35 4.87 11.88
N ASP A 112 14.98 4.20 12.98
CA ASP A 112 15.80 3.15 13.59
C ASP A 112 16.04 1.98 12.63
N ARG A 113 15.03 1.63 11.83
CA ARG A 113 15.08 0.55 10.83
C ARG A 113 15.46 1.03 9.43
N LYS A 114 15.88 2.30 9.27
CA LYS A 114 16.30 2.88 7.98
C LYS A 114 15.28 2.64 6.86
N LEU A 115 14.01 2.77 7.19
CA LEU A 115 12.92 2.59 6.23
C LEU A 115 12.90 3.77 5.25
N THR A 116 12.46 3.49 4.03
CA THR A 116 12.10 4.54 3.06
C THR A 116 10.58 4.68 3.04
N LEU A 117 10.06 5.90 3.17
CA LEU A 117 8.62 6.14 3.21
C LEU A 117 8.17 6.90 1.95
N ILE A 118 7.32 6.27 1.15
CA ILE A 118 6.56 6.91 0.07
C ILE A 118 5.19 7.29 0.66
N ALA A 119 5.12 8.49 1.23
CA ALA A 119 3.96 8.96 1.99
C ALA A 119 2.85 9.48 1.07
N TRP A 120 1.72 8.79 1.03
CA TRP A 120 0.56 9.13 0.21
C TRP A 120 -0.03 10.50 0.56
N GLU A 121 0.05 10.96 1.80
CA GLU A 121 -0.39 12.31 2.23
C GLU A 121 0.45 13.45 1.62
N ALA A 122 1.63 13.13 1.08
CA ALA A 122 2.53 14.09 0.44
C ALA A 122 2.56 13.94 -1.11
N MET A 123 1.70 13.09 -1.68
CA MET A 123 1.66 12.84 -3.12
C MET A 123 0.72 13.81 -3.84
N HIS A 124 1.29 14.64 -4.73
CA HIS A 124 0.58 15.70 -5.43
C HIS A 124 0.92 15.74 -6.92
N ARG A 125 -0.03 16.23 -7.73
CA ARG A 125 0.26 16.70 -9.08
C ARG A 125 0.78 18.14 -9.01
N TRP A 126 1.76 18.43 -9.85
CA TRP A 126 2.41 19.72 -9.97
C TRP A 126 2.36 20.19 -11.42
N SER A 127 2.23 21.50 -11.62
CA SER A 127 2.34 22.10 -12.95
C SER A 127 3.78 22.01 -13.47
N ALA A 128 3.97 22.22 -14.77
CA ALA A 128 5.32 22.33 -15.35
C ALA A 128 6.14 23.49 -14.75
N HIS A 129 5.48 24.46 -14.11
CA HIS A 129 6.10 25.61 -13.44
C HIS A 129 6.34 25.38 -11.94
N GLY A 130 5.98 24.20 -11.42
CA GLY A 130 6.16 23.85 -10.01
C GLY A 130 5.02 24.31 -9.10
N ASP A 131 3.89 24.74 -9.65
CA ASP A 131 2.71 25.09 -8.85
C ASP A 131 1.98 23.83 -8.39
N TRP A 132 1.54 23.85 -7.13
CA TRP A 132 0.71 22.80 -6.58
C TRP A 132 -0.64 22.78 -7.30
N GLN A 133 -1.10 21.60 -7.73
CA GLN A 133 -2.42 21.47 -8.39
C GLN A 133 -3.43 20.72 -7.54
N MET A 134 -3.15 19.46 -7.21
CA MET A 134 -4.10 18.60 -6.51
C MET A 134 -3.41 17.40 -5.85
N HIS A 135 -4.01 16.88 -4.79
CA HIS A 135 -3.56 15.64 -4.16
C HIS A 135 -3.92 14.42 -5.04
N ILE A 136 -3.01 13.45 -5.17
CA ILE A 136 -3.20 12.30 -6.08
C ILE A 136 -4.44 11.47 -5.68
N PHE A 137 -4.73 11.37 -4.38
CA PHE A 137 -5.89 10.63 -3.88
C PHE A 137 -7.12 11.53 -3.60
N GLN A 138 -7.34 12.60 -4.38
CA GLN A 138 -8.47 13.52 -4.11
C GLN A 138 -9.84 12.82 -4.10
N ASN A 139 -10.04 11.79 -4.93
CA ASN A 139 -11.32 11.07 -5.00
C ASN A 139 -11.67 10.41 -3.65
N ASN A 140 -10.66 10.03 -2.85
CA ASN A 140 -10.90 9.55 -1.49
C ASN A 140 -11.51 10.65 -0.60
N ASN A 141 -11.11 11.91 -0.79
CA ASN A 141 -11.68 13.05 -0.07
C ASN A 141 -13.08 13.39 -0.57
N GLU A 142 -13.33 13.28 -1.87
CA GLU A 142 -14.66 13.46 -2.46
C GLU A 142 -15.67 12.43 -1.92
N ILE A 143 -15.28 11.15 -1.87
CA ILE A 143 -16.11 10.09 -1.27
C ILE A 143 -16.40 10.39 0.20
N ALA A 144 -15.40 10.85 0.96
CA ALA A 144 -15.61 11.22 2.36
C ALA A 144 -16.57 12.40 2.51
N GLY A 145 -16.48 13.42 1.63
CA GLY A 145 -17.40 14.54 1.58
C GLY A 145 -18.83 14.09 1.27
N TYR A 146 -19.00 13.22 0.27
CA TYR A 146 -20.31 12.68 -0.10
C TYR A 146 -20.92 11.85 1.03
N ALA A 147 -20.16 10.93 1.63
CA ALA A 147 -20.63 10.07 2.72
C ALA A 147 -20.90 10.82 4.04
N GLY A 148 -20.38 12.04 4.19
CA GLY A 148 -20.58 12.89 5.37
C GLY A 148 -21.90 13.68 5.35
N VAL A 149 -22.63 13.68 4.24
CA VAL A 149 -23.94 14.38 4.13
C VAL A 149 -25.05 13.36 4.36
N HIS A 150 -25.22 12.92 5.61
CA HIS A 150 -26.32 12.06 6.05
C HIS A 150 -26.73 12.39 7.49
#